data_AF-A0A2D7U7M4-F1
#
_entry.id   AF-A0A2D7U7M4-F1
#
_cell.length_a   1.000
_cell.length_b   1.000
_cell.length_c   1.000
_cell.angle_alpha   90.00
_cell.angle_beta   90.00
_cell.angle_gamma   90.00
#
_symmetry.space_group_name_H-M   'P 1'
#
loop_
_entity.id
_entity.type
_entity.pdbx_description
1 polymer ?
#
loop_
_entity_poly.entity_id
_entity_poly.type
_entity_poly.pdbx_seq_one_letter_code
_entity_poly.pdbx_strand_id
1 'polypeptide(L)'
;MGSIPIRLTNLAEIDPVFKGTSDNFPALSIHRQYAVELPSNLDLLAYTDQCLHSFKLRHKPLWAFQFHPEVDRATVFKRLAIYKEAYTSSEEEFQRVLDSLVETPESHNLMLNFVNRVLL
;
A
#
# COMPACT_ATOMS: atom_id res chain seq x y z
N MET A 1 -9.65 0.07 -6.48
CA MET A 1 -8.59 1.07 -6.66
C MET A 1 -8.98 2.32 -5.89
N GLY A 2 -8.03 3.05 -5.31
CA GLY A 2 -8.30 4.21 -4.46
C GLY A 2 -7.51 4.19 -3.15
N SER A 3 -7.82 5.10 -2.23
CA SER A 3 -7.36 4.97 -0.86
C SER A 3 -8.28 3.98 -0.13
N ILE A 4 -7.74 2.82 0.25
CA ILE A 4 -8.51 1.73 0.85
C ILE A 4 -7.92 1.36 2.22
N PRO A 5 -8.74 0.84 3.16
CA PRO A 5 -8.23 0.35 4.43
C PRO A 5 -7.36 -0.89 4.21
N ILE A 6 -6.16 -0.88 4.77
CA ILE A 6 -5.22 -1.99 4.71
C ILE A 6 -5.18 -2.72 6.06
N ARG A 7 -5.41 -4.03 6.02
CA ARG A 7 -5.35 -4.88 7.21
C ARG A 7 -3.92 -5.34 7.45
N LEU A 8 -3.54 -5.40 8.73
CA LEU A 8 -2.26 -5.89 9.20
C LEU A 8 -2.38 -7.31 9.75
N THR A 9 -1.31 -8.09 9.62
CA THR A 9 -1.17 -9.38 10.31
C THR A 9 -0.47 -9.19 11.65
N ASN A 10 -0.54 -10.18 12.53
CA ASN A 10 0.21 -10.16 13.80
C ASN A 10 1.73 -10.03 13.60
N LEU A 11 2.26 -10.44 12.44
CA LEU A 11 3.69 -10.29 12.13
C LEU A 11 4.08 -8.82 11.92
N ALA A 12 3.15 -7.97 11.50
CA ALA A 12 3.38 -6.55 11.30
C ALA A 12 3.63 -5.80 12.63
N GLU A 13 3.07 -6.27 13.74
CA GLU A 13 3.24 -5.65 15.06
C GLU A 13 4.71 -5.65 15.53
N ILE A 14 5.45 -6.70 15.16
CA ILE A 14 6.86 -6.89 15.51
C ILE A 14 7.81 -6.53 14.36
N ASP A 15 7.30 -6.22 13.17
CA ASP A 15 8.14 -5.84 12.04
C ASP A 15 8.65 -4.40 12.18
N PRO A 16 9.94 -4.10 11.98
CA PRO A 16 10.48 -2.74 12.18
C PRO A 16 9.79 -1.67 11.33
N VAL A 17 9.34 -2.00 10.11
CA VAL A 17 8.70 -1.03 9.21
C VAL A 17 7.26 -0.73 9.64
N PHE A 18 6.53 -1.74 10.12
CA PHE A 18 5.12 -1.63 10.47
C PHE A 18 4.83 -1.41 11.95
N LYS A 19 5.80 -1.63 12.84
CA LYS A 19 5.62 -1.47 14.29
C LYS A 19 5.13 -0.05 14.62
N GLY A 20 3.98 0.01 15.30
CA GLY A 20 3.32 1.26 15.70
C GLY A 20 2.32 1.80 14.66
N THR A 21 2.17 1.16 13.51
CA THR A 21 1.11 1.47 12.54
C THR A 21 -0.21 0.82 12.99
N SER A 22 -1.30 1.57 12.94
CA SER A 22 -2.63 1.06 13.30
C SER A 22 -3.19 0.14 12.23
N ASP A 23 -3.94 -0.89 12.63
CA ASP A 23 -4.68 -1.74 11.70
C ASP A 23 -5.77 -0.93 10.96
N ASN A 24 -6.11 -1.34 9.73
CA ASN A 24 -7.04 -0.65 8.83
C ASN A 24 -6.63 0.78 8.44
N PHE A 25 -5.34 1.11 8.49
CA PHE A 25 -4.86 2.40 8.02
C PHE A 25 -5.16 2.58 6.52
N PRO A 26 -5.49 3.80 6.07
CA PRO A 26 -5.73 4.05 4.66
C PRO A 26 -4.41 4.06 3.88
N ALA A 27 -4.39 3.38 2.73
CA ALA A 27 -3.26 3.44 1.80
C ALA A 27 -3.76 3.50 0.35
N LEU A 28 -2.97 4.13 -0.51
CA LEU A 28 -3.29 4.20 -1.93
C LEU A 28 -3.02 2.86 -2.62
N SER A 29 -4.07 2.25 -3.15
CA SER A 29 -4.01 1.01 -3.91
C SER A 29 -4.54 1.22 -5.34
N ILE A 30 -3.64 1.32 -6.31
CA ILE A 30 -3.98 1.45 -7.74
C ILE A 30 -3.10 0.47 -8.52
N HIS A 31 -3.66 -0.70 -8.86
CA HIS A 31 -2.95 -1.75 -9.59
C HIS A 31 -3.94 -2.63 -10.36
N ARG A 32 -3.48 -3.24 -11.46
CA ARG A 32 -4.29 -4.13 -12.31
C ARG A 32 -4.03 -5.62 -12.08
N GLN A 33 -2.90 -5.93 -11.45
CA GLN A 33 -2.45 -7.29 -11.18
C GLN A 33 -2.06 -7.37 -9.71
N TYR A 34 -2.11 -8.57 -9.16
CA TYR A 34 -1.73 -8.85 -7.78
C TYR A 34 -1.26 -10.29 -7.66
N ALA A 35 -0.46 -10.57 -6.63
CA ALA A 35 -0.10 -11.93 -6.28
C ALA A 35 -1.28 -12.65 -5.62
N VAL A 36 -1.57 -13.86 -6.08
CA VAL A 36 -2.64 -14.72 -5.53
C VAL A 36 -2.13 -15.63 -4.41
N GLU A 37 -0.84 -15.95 -4.42
CA GLU A 37 -0.20 -16.85 -3.46
C GLU A 37 1.00 -16.14 -2.81
N LEU A 38 1.22 -16.45 -1.53
CA LEU A 38 2.41 -16.02 -0.81
C LEU A 38 3.45 -17.14 -0.85
N PRO A 39 4.64 -16.92 -1.45
CA PRO A 39 5.74 -17.87 -1.36
C PRO A 39 6.08 -18.22 0.08
N SER A 40 6.44 -19.49 0.31
CA SER A 40 6.60 -20.05 1.65
C SER A 40 7.70 -19.38 2.48
N ASN A 41 8.65 -18.69 1.87
CA ASN A 41 9.75 -17.98 2.52
C ASN A 41 9.45 -16.51 2.85
N LEU A 42 8.22 -16.04 2.59
CA LEU A 42 7.79 -14.67 2.87
C LEU A 42 6.84 -14.62 4.06
N ASP A 43 6.94 -13.53 4.82
CA ASP A 43 5.99 -13.18 5.87
C ASP A 43 5.01 -12.15 5.35
N LEU A 44 3.72 -12.45 5.40
CA LEU A 44 2.66 -11.50 5.05
C LEU A 44 2.53 -10.46 6.16
N LEU A 45 2.63 -9.19 5.81
CA LEU A 45 2.53 -8.07 6.75
C LEU A 45 1.22 -7.30 6.59
N ALA A 46 0.77 -7.12 5.34
CA ALA A 46 -0.42 -6.34 5.04
C ALA A 46 -1.25 -6.96 3.92
N TYR A 47 -2.57 -6.85 3.99
CA TYR A 47 -3.50 -7.45 3.03
C TYR A 47 -4.85 -6.72 2.99
N THR A 48 -5.66 -7.07 2.00
CA THR A 48 -7.11 -6.82 1.94
C THR A 48 -7.80 -8.14 1.64
N ASP A 49 -9.13 -8.16 1.72
CA ASP A 49 -9.89 -9.36 1.33
C ASP A 49 -9.67 -9.75 -0.15
N GLN A 50 -9.23 -8.80 -0.98
CA GLN A 50 -8.95 -9.03 -2.39
C GLN A 50 -7.53 -9.55 -2.65
N CYS A 51 -6.50 -9.01 -2.00
CA CYS A 51 -5.13 -9.38 -2.33
C CYS A 51 -4.09 -9.08 -1.23
N LEU A 52 -2.89 -9.64 -1.44
CA LEU A 52 -1.72 -9.43 -0.59
C LEU A 52 -1.11 -8.05 -0.89
N HIS A 53 -0.84 -7.28 0.16
CA HIS A 53 -0.46 -5.87 0.03
C HIS A 53 0.96 -5.55 0.45
N SER A 54 1.52 -6.29 1.41
CA SER A 54 2.92 -6.18 1.75
C SER A 54 3.43 -7.47 2.38
N PHE A 55 4.65 -7.84 2.04
CA PHE A 55 5.32 -9.00 2.59
C PHE A 55 6.82 -8.78 2.67
N LYS A 56 7.46 -9.55 3.55
CA LYS A 56 8.90 -9.48 3.83
C LYS A 56 9.57 -10.82 3.57
N LEU A 57 10.78 -10.78 3.02
CA LEU A 57 11.61 -11.96 2.92
C LEU A 57 12.25 -12.29 4.28
N ARG A 58 12.00 -13.50 4.78
CA ARG A 58 12.56 -13.94 6.07
C ARG A 58 14.07 -13.80 6.09
N HIS A 59 14.59 -13.34 7.23
CA HIS A 59 16.02 -13.18 7.51
C HIS A 59 16.76 -12.24 6.55
N LYS A 60 16.05 -11.43 5.75
CA LYS A 60 16.66 -10.41 4.89
C LYS A 60 15.95 -9.07 5.05
N PRO A 61 16.66 -7.94 4.90
CA PRO A 61 16.06 -6.62 4.94
C PRO A 61 15.41 -6.31 3.57
N LEU A 62 14.42 -7.11 3.16
CA LEU A 62 13.71 -6.94 1.90
C LEU A 62 12.21 -7.02 2.13
N TRP A 63 11.51 -5.95 1.73
CA TRP A 63 10.06 -5.81 1.79
C TRP A 63 9.52 -5.52 0.39
N ALA A 64 8.29 -5.94 0.15
CA ALA A 64 7.53 -5.57 -1.03
C ALA A 64 6.24 -4.86 -0.63
N PHE A 65 5.79 -3.94 -1.47
CA PHE A 65 4.57 -3.18 -1.31
C PHE A 65 3.77 -3.23 -2.61
N GLN A 66 2.48 -3.56 -2.52
CA GLN A 66 1.53 -3.49 -3.63
C GLN A 66 0.74 -2.18 -3.59
N PHE A 67 0.44 -1.66 -2.39
CA PHE A 67 -0.02 -0.28 -2.25
C PHE A 67 1.18 0.66 -2.42
N HIS A 68 0.89 1.96 -2.56
CA HIS A 68 1.87 2.99 -2.82
C HIS A 68 2.14 3.84 -1.56
N PRO A 69 3.07 3.42 -0.67
CA PRO A 69 3.47 4.21 0.49
C PRO A 69 4.26 5.48 0.11
N GLU A 70 4.64 5.65 -1.15
CA GLU A 70 5.42 6.78 -1.65
C GLU A 70 4.57 7.92 -2.23
N VAL A 71 3.29 7.66 -2.51
CA VAL A 71 2.44 8.59 -3.27
C VAL A 71 1.50 9.34 -2.35
N ASP A 72 1.53 10.66 -2.40
CA ASP A 72 0.57 11.53 -1.73
C ASP A 72 -0.68 11.80 -2.59
N ARG A 73 -1.75 12.26 -1.95
CA ARG A 73 -3.03 12.53 -2.63
C ARG A 73 -2.88 13.53 -3.78
N ALA A 74 -2.08 14.57 -3.60
CA ALA A 74 -1.85 15.60 -4.60
C ALA A 74 -1.18 15.05 -5.87
N THR A 75 -0.25 14.11 -5.70
CA THR A 75 0.44 13.43 -6.79
C THR A 75 -0.51 12.51 -7.55
N VAL A 76 -1.39 11.78 -6.83
CA VAL A 76 -2.44 10.96 -7.47
C VAL A 76 -3.37 11.83 -8.29
N PHE A 77 -3.88 12.92 -7.72
CA PHE A 77 -4.81 13.81 -8.40
C PHE A 77 -4.23 14.34 -9.71
N LYS A 78 -2.97 14.78 -9.69
CA LYS A 78 -2.25 15.22 -10.90
C LYS A 78 -2.08 14.10 -11.92
N ARG A 79 -1.72 12.89 -11.49
CA ARG A 79 -1.51 11.75 -12.40
C ARG A 79 -2.82 11.26 -13.00
N LEU A 80 -3.87 11.12 -12.20
CA LEU A 80 -5.19 10.69 -12.67
C LEU A 80 -5.75 11.66 -13.71
N ALA A 81 -5.60 12.97 -13.52
CA ALA A 81 -6.02 13.97 -14.51
C ALA A 81 -5.30 13.80 -15.87
N ILE A 82 -4.04 13.37 -15.87
CA ILE A 82 -3.24 13.17 -17.09
C ILE A 82 -3.54 11.81 -17.76
N TYR A 83 -3.82 10.78 -16.97
CA TYR A 83 -3.88 9.39 -17.41
C TYR A 83 -5.28 8.77 -17.32
N LYS A 84 -6.34 9.59 -17.46
CA LYS A 84 -7.75 9.19 -17.38
C LYS A 84 -8.05 7.92 -18.21
N GLU A 85 -7.53 7.84 -19.43
CA GLU A 85 -7.75 6.70 -20.33
C GLU A 85 -6.86 5.48 -20.01
N ALA A 86 -5.72 5.68 -19.36
CA ALA A 86 -4.77 4.60 -19.08
C ALA A 86 -5.07 3.86 -17.78
N TYR A 87 -5.73 4.49 -16.80
CA TYR A 87 -6.00 3.88 -15.50
C TYR A 87 -7.42 3.37 -15.33
N THR A 88 -8.41 3.97 -15.98
CA THR A 88 -9.81 3.62 -15.79
C THR A 88 -10.49 3.24 -17.09
N SER A 89 -11.37 2.25 -17.02
CA SER A 89 -12.12 1.76 -18.18
C SER A 89 -13.37 2.61 -18.45
N SER A 90 -13.77 3.48 -17.52
CA SER A 90 -14.85 4.45 -17.69
C SER A 90 -14.67 5.72 -16.84
N GLU A 91 -15.38 6.78 -17.20
CA GLU A 91 -15.42 8.04 -16.43
C GLU A 91 -16.03 7.88 -15.03
N GLU A 92 -16.96 6.94 -14.87
CA GLU A 92 -17.55 6.61 -13.57
C GLU A 92 -16.56 5.93 -12.63
N GLU A 93 -15.73 5.03 -13.17
CA GLU A 93 -14.65 4.40 -12.40
C GLU A 93 -13.61 5.44 -11.98
N PHE A 94 -13.27 6.36 -12.88
CA PHE A 94 -12.40 7.48 -12.59
C PHE A 94 -12.91 8.33 -11.43
N GLN A 95 -14.19 8.71 -11.46
CA GLN A 95 -14.78 9.51 -10.41
C GLN A 95 -14.80 8.76 -9.07
N ARG A 96 -15.13 7.46 -9.08
CA ARG A 96 -15.07 6.62 -7.86
C ARG A 96 -13.68 6.59 -7.24
N VAL A 97 -12.62 6.48 -8.05
CA VAL A 97 -11.24 6.51 -7.52
C VAL A 97 -10.96 7.88 -6.92
N LEU A 98 -11.27 8.98 -7.62
CA LEU A 98 -11.07 10.34 -7.10
C LEU A 98 -11.78 10.58 -5.78
N ASP A 99 -13.05 10.17 -5.67
CA ASP A 99 -13.87 10.36 -4.48
C ASP A 99 -13.36 9.55 -3.28
N SER A 100 -12.65 8.45 -3.53
CA SER A 100 -12.05 7.62 -2.48
C SER A 100 -10.73 8.18 -1.93
N LEU A 101 -10.12 9.17 -2.59
CA LEU A 101 -8.78 9.63 -2.22
C LEU A 101 -8.78 10.41 -0.92
N VAL A 102 -8.10 9.86 0.08
CA VAL A 102 -7.81 10.52 1.37
C VAL A 102 -6.30 10.70 1.55
N GLU A 103 -5.90 11.56 2.49
CA GLU A 103 -4.52 11.61 2.94
C GLU A 103 -4.15 10.30 3.65
N THR A 104 -2.91 9.82 3.46
CA THR A 104 -2.46 8.50 3.96
C THR A 104 -1.15 8.60 4.76
N PRO A 105 -1.11 9.45 5.82
CA PRO A 105 0.14 9.72 6.56
C PRO A 105 0.74 8.47 7.20
N GLU A 106 -0.09 7.53 7.66
CA GLU A 106 0.37 6.24 8.21
C GLU A 106 1.09 5.40 7.15
N SER A 107 0.60 5.43 5.91
CA SER A 107 1.24 4.75 4.78
C SER A 107 2.60 5.38 4.44
N HIS A 108 2.68 6.72 4.39
CA HIS A 108 3.94 7.44 4.15
C HIS A 108 4.97 7.21 5.26
N ASN A 109 4.51 7.11 6.50
CA ASN A 109 5.38 6.85 7.66
C ASN A 109 6.11 5.50 7.56
N LEU A 110 5.60 4.52 6.79
CA LEU A 110 6.31 3.25 6.57
C LEU A 110 7.68 3.47 5.89
N MET A 111 7.76 4.42 4.96
CA MET A 111 9.03 4.77 4.30
C MET A 111 10.01 5.39 5.30
N LEU A 112 9.53 6.26 6.19
CA LEU A 112 10.34 6.85 7.25
C LEU A 112 10.79 5.80 8.27
N ASN A 113 9.92 4.85 8.62
CA ASN A 113 10.26 3.75 9.50
C ASN A 113 11.36 2.87 8.89
N PHE A 114 11.29 2.58 7.59
CA PHE A 114 12.37 1.87 6.91
C PHE A 114 13.70 2.62 7.02
N VAL A 115 13.73 3.92 6.71
CA VAL A 115 14.95 4.73 6.82
C VAL A 115 15.50 4.71 8.25
N ASN A 116 14.67 5.01 9.23
CA ASN A 116 15.12 5.24 10.61
C ASN A 116 15.41 3.96 11.40
N ARG A 117 14.87 2.80 10.98
CA ARG A 117 14.89 1.56 11.77
C ARG A 117 15.57 0.39 11.06
N VAL A 118 15.89 0.54 9.78
CA VAL A 118 16.49 -0.52 8.96
C VAL A 118 17.72 -0.02 8.22
N LEU A 119 17.67 1.17 7.63
CA LEU A 119 18.77 1.71 6.84
C LEU A 119 19.87 2.36 7.68
N LEU A 120 19.48 3.20 8.64
CA LEU A 120 20.37 3.91 9.57
C LEU A 120 20.69 3.04 10.79
#